data_AF-A0A0F8YK49-F1
#
_entry.id   AF-A0A0F8YK49-F1
#
_cell.length_a   1.000
_cell.length_b   1.000
_cell.length_c   1.000
_cell.angle_alpha   90.00
_cell.angle_beta   90.00
_cell.angle_gamma   90.00
#
_symmetry.space_group_name_H-M   'P 1'
#
loop_
_entity.id
_entity.type
_entity.pdbx_description
1 polymer ?
#
loop_
_entity_poly.entity_id
_entity_poly.type
_entity_poly.pdbx_seq_one_letter_code
_entity_poly.pdbx_strand_id
1 'polypeptide(L)'
;VDIVDPRLYFEAAGYEDNWENPFQGTRERKPISWIRAHFPENGKKVKPDENEYKIADWGDDFEVQHQFATVYEVWMRDPEIEDYYLTDKAGEDVLNEKGKKEKGERAKYPYGKIVTFTQSVLLNERPSKYRHNRPPYVKLYDYLIPHQPIGMGEPDQIEELNRSANRGMQLMDKFMQLYCDPNWLVDANAGIDVEEVKRSLPGGGNIYDYNHQMNENPIKRVEMGNLPADIYKYMSLLPQVIETVSGVTEITQGLKSTAEERTAAETNTMIESSYTRTRQKVRNLEFSIKRVCWLLVDLMQQFYTNTRDFSIKTDKNVDFYKVSNQQPFVGNMMQPG
;
A
#
# COMPACT_ATOMS: atom_id res chain seq x y z
N VAL A 1 11.99 3.45 14.46
CA VAL A 1 11.69 3.01 13.09
C VAL A 1 10.19 2.94 13.03
N ASP A 2 9.58 3.87 12.31
CA ASP A 2 8.12 3.98 12.25
C ASP A 2 7.64 3.31 10.98
N ILE A 3 6.52 2.60 11.08
CA ILE A 3 5.88 1.94 9.94
C ILE A 3 4.93 2.94 9.31
N VAL A 4 5.09 3.16 8.02
CA VAL A 4 4.25 4.05 7.22
C VAL A 4 3.30 3.22 6.39
N ASP A 5 2.03 3.61 6.34
CA ASP A 5 1.07 2.99 5.42
C ASP A 5 1.50 3.28 3.97
N PRO A 6 1.77 2.24 3.16
CA PRO A 6 2.21 2.42 1.78
C PRO A 6 1.20 3.19 0.91
N ARG A 7 -0.10 3.22 1.24
CA ARG A 7 -1.13 3.97 0.49
C ARG A 7 -1.03 5.48 0.67
N LEU A 8 -0.42 5.89 1.78
CA LEU A 8 -0.15 7.28 2.13
C LEU A 8 1.22 7.73 1.59
N TYR A 9 2.07 6.80 1.17
CA TYR A 9 3.38 7.11 0.62
C TYR A 9 3.30 7.46 -0.87
N PHE A 10 4.14 8.40 -1.30
CA PHE A 10 4.32 8.75 -2.70
C PHE A 10 5.77 9.13 -3.00
N GLU A 11 6.13 9.04 -4.27
CA GLU A 11 7.49 9.27 -4.76
C GLU A 11 7.49 9.82 -6.17
N ALA A 12 8.66 10.25 -6.64
CA ALA A 12 8.89 10.62 -8.02
C ALA A 12 8.71 9.42 -8.97
N ALA A 13 7.94 9.61 -10.04
CA ALA A 13 7.79 8.60 -11.09
C ALA A 13 9.07 8.51 -11.95
N GLY A 14 9.36 7.31 -12.47
CA GLY A 14 10.43 7.09 -13.46
C GLY A 14 11.75 6.52 -12.93
N TYR A 15 11.85 6.28 -11.62
CA TYR A 15 13.04 5.69 -11.00
C TYR A 15 12.78 4.25 -10.56
N GLU A 16 13.77 3.38 -10.70
CA GLU A 16 13.71 2.00 -10.24
C GLU A 16 14.10 1.88 -8.77
N ASP A 17 15.16 2.58 -8.35
CA ASP A 17 15.60 2.58 -6.97
C ASP A 17 15.01 3.72 -6.16
N ASN A 18 14.50 3.41 -4.97
CA ASN A 18 13.92 4.40 -4.10
C ASN A 18 14.96 5.46 -3.67
N TRP A 19 16.22 5.07 -3.45
CA TRP A 19 17.25 6.00 -2.98
C TRP A 19 17.76 6.98 -4.04
N GLU A 20 17.44 6.77 -5.31
CA GLU A 20 17.75 7.69 -6.40
C GLU A 20 16.66 8.75 -6.61
N ASN A 21 15.50 8.57 -5.96
CA ASN A 21 14.37 9.48 -6.11
C ASN A 21 14.74 10.91 -5.68
N PRO A 22 14.42 11.94 -6.50
CA PRO A 22 14.64 13.33 -6.16
C PRO A 22 13.74 13.79 -5.01
N PHE A 23 12.56 13.19 -4.85
CA PHE A 23 11.67 13.45 -3.72
C PHE A 23 10.87 12.20 -3.32
N GLN A 24 10.53 12.13 -2.05
CA GLN A 24 9.66 11.13 -1.45
C GLN A 24 8.90 11.73 -0.29
N GLY A 25 7.68 11.26 -0.04
CA GLY A 25 6.89 11.80 1.04
C GLY A 25 5.69 10.95 1.42
N THR A 26 4.98 11.45 2.41
CA THR A 26 3.71 10.90 2.88
C THR A 26 2.63 11.96 2.79
N ARG A 27 1.41 11.52 2.48
CA ARG A 27 0.20 12.32 2.55
C ARG A 27 -0.66 11.77 3.67
N GLU A 28 -1.02 12.61 4.63
CA GLU A 28 -1.87 12.21 5.74
C GLU A 28 -3.05 13.16 5.86
N ARG A 29 -4.25 12.60 6.01
CA ARG A 29 -5.44 13.38 6.31
C ARG A 29 -5.43 13.71 7.80
N LYS A 30 -5.37 15.01 8.14
CA LYS A 30 -5.33 15.48 9.54
C LYS A 30 -6.47 16.46 9.80
N PRO A 31 -7.03 16.50 11.02
CA PRO A 31 -8.02 17.49 11.39
C PRO A 31 -7.37 18.88 11.46
N ILE A 32 -8.12 19.92 11.13
CA ILE A 32 -7.60 21.31 11.12
C ILE A 32 -7.11 21.74 12.51
N SER A 33 -7.76 21.28 13.58
CA SER A 33 -7.33 21.54 14.96
C SER A 33 -5.89 21.09 15.22
N TRP A 34 -5.53 19.90 14.74
CA TRP A 34 -4.18 19.36 14.86
C TRP A 34 -3.17 20.19 14.07
N ILE A 35 -3.52 20.63 12.86
CA ILE A 35 -2.66 21.48 12.02
C ILE A 35 -2.40 22.83 12.69
N ARG A 36 -3.45 23.47 13.25
CA ARG A 36 -3.33 24.75 13.96
C ARG A 36 -2.49 24.63 15.24
N ALA A 37 -2.54 23.48 15.91
CA ALA A 37 -1.74 23.22 17.11
C ALA A 37 -0.25 22.99 16.77
N HIS A 38 0.06 22.27 15.68
CA HIS A 38 1.44 21.96 15.30
C HIS A 38 2.11 23.07 14.48
N PHE A 39 1.33 23.88 13.75
CA PHE A 39 1.81 24.97 12.90
C PHE A 39 1.04 26.27 13.20
N PRO A 40 1.37 26.98 14.29
CA PRO A 40 0.56 28.12 14.76
C PRO A 40 0.54 29.32 13.81
N GLU A 41 1.60 29.55 13.03
CA GLU A 41 1.70 30.68 12.10
C GLU A 41 0.95 30.44 10.79
N ASN A 42 1.23 29.32 10.13
CA ASN A 42 0.68 29.00 8.80
C ASN A 42 -0.60 28.16 8.86
N GLY A 43 -0.84 27.41 9.94
CA GLY A 43 -2.01 26.54 10.12
C GLY A 43 -3.34 27.30 10.19
N LYS A 44 -3.33 28.59 10.56
CA LYS A 44 -4.54 29.43 10.54
C LYS A 44 -5.04 29.74 9.12
N LYS A 45 -4.15 29.69 8.12
CA LYS A 45 -4.46 29.98 6.71
C LYS A 45 -4.96 28.75 5.93
N VAL A 46 -4.92 27.57 6.54
CA VAL A 46 -5.32 26.31 5.91
C VAL A 46 -6.84 26.23 5.81
N LYS A 47 -7.32 25.93 4.61
CA LYS A 47 -8.73 25.63 4.32
C LYS A 47 -8.95 24.10 4.31
N PRO A 48 -10.15 23.62 4.67
CA PRO A 48 -10.52 22.21 4.50
C PRO A 48 -10.49 21.81 3.01
N ASP A 49 -10.23 20.54 2.73
CA ASP A 49 -10.25 20.00 1.37
C ASP A 49 -11.70 19.98 0.83
N GLU A 50 -11.90 20.30 -0.46
CA GLU A 50 -13.23 20.54 -1.07
C GLU A 50 -14.21 19.33 -1.05
N ASN A 51 -13.74 18.12 -0.74
CA ASN A 51 -14.50 16.87 -0.84
C ASN A 51 -15.14 16.40 0.48
N GLU A 52 -15.72 17.31 1.28
CA GLU A 52 -16.47 16.92 2.47
C GLU A 52 -17.99 16.96 2.27
N TYR A 53 -18.63 15.83 2.62
CA TYR A 53 -20.07 15.73 2.80
C TYR A 53 -20.52 16.83 3.77
N LYS A 54 -21.41 17.71 3.31
CA LYS A 54 -22.17 18.60 4.19
C LYS A 54 -23.07 17.73 5.07
N ILE A 55 -22.59 17.32 6.23
CA ILE A 55 -23.45 16.81 7.28
C ILE A 55 -24.16 18.04 7.86
N ALA A 56 -25.48 17.97 7.96
CA ALA A 56 -26.35 19.07 8.37
C ALA A 56 -25.85 19.74 9.66
N ASP A 57 -25.87 21.08 9.67
CA ASP A 57 -25.58 21.93 10.82
C ASP A 57 -26.44 21.53 12.03
N TRP A 58 -25.84 20.85 12.99
CA TRP A 58 -26.33 20.82 14.36
C TRP A 58 -25.40 21.74 15.15
N GLY A 59 -25.88 22.95 15.41
CA GLY A 59 -25.13 23.97 16.14
C GLY A 59 -24.74 23.50 17.53
N ASP A 60 -23.45 23.62 17.83
CA ASP A 60 -22.83 23.86 19.14
C ASP A 60 -21.34 23.47 19.04
N ASP A 61 -20.43 24.46 19.08
CA ASP A 61 -19.00 24.51 19.46
C ASP A 61 -18.04 23.28 19.32
N PHE A 62 -18.46 22.18 18.71
CA PHE A 62 -17.68 20.97 18.39
C PHE A 62 -17.15 20.98 16.93
N GLU A 63 -17.32 22.10 16.23
CA GLU A 63 -17.18 22.25 14.76
C GLU A 63 -15.77 22.00 14.17
N VAL A 64 -14.73 21.71 14.95
CA VAL A 64 -13.36 21.58 14.42
C VAL A 64 -12.86 20.13 14.33
N GLN A 65 -13.68 19.13 14.65
CA GLN A 65 -13.32 17.71 14.46
C GLN A 65 -13.77 17.14 13.10
N HIS A 66 -14.65 17.84 12.39
CA HIS A 66 -15.26 17.35 11.15
C HIS A 66 -14.60 17.88 9.88
N GLN A 67 -13.73 18.89 10.02
CA GLN A 67 -12.98 19.48 8.90
C GLN A 67 -11.56 18.93 8.85
N PHE A 68 -11.21 18.33 7.72
CA PHE A 68 -9.90 17.78 7.48
C PHE A 68 -9.18 18.50 6.33
N ALA A 69 -7.86 18.50 6.42
CA ALA A 69 -7.00 18.89 5.30
C ALA A 69 -5.92 17.82 5.10
N THR A 70 -5.56 17.59 3.85
CA THR A 70 -4.46 16.71 3.48
C THR A 70 -3.14 17.42 3.69
N VAL A 71 -2.32 16.87 4.57
CA VAL A 71 -0.96 17.34 4.86
C VAL A 71 0.02 16.45 4.11
N TYR A 72 0.89 17.08 3.32
CA TYR A 72 1.99 16.44 2.61
C TYR A 72 3.28 16.73 3.38
N GLU A 73 4.02 15.71 3.75
CA GLU A 73 5.40 15.82 4.25
C GLU A 73 6.33 15.19 3.23
N VAL A 74 7.19 16.02 2.62
CA VAL A 74 8.05 15.61 1.52
C VAL A 74 9.50 15.89 1.86
N TRP A 75 10.33 14.85 1.78
CA TRP A 75 11.77 15.00 1.64
C TRP A 75 12.11 15.22 0.17
N MET A 76 12.93 16.23 -0.12
CA MET A 76 13.43 16.49 -1.47
C MET A 76 14.92 16.81 -1.47
N ARG A 77 15.59 16.42 -2.54
CA ARG A 77 16.97 16.81 -2.81
C ARG A 77 16.96 18.17 -3.47
N ASP A 78 17.51 19.17 -2.79
CA ASP A 78 17.55 20.53 -3.30
C ASP A 78 18.89 20.79 -4.02
N PRO A 79 18.88 21.14 -5.32
CA PRO A 79 20.09 21.53 -6.04
C PRO A 79 20.47 23.01 -5.82
N GLU A 80 19.71 23.81 -5.05
CA GLU A 80 20.04 25.22 -4.81
C GLU A 80 21.46 25.38 -4.24
N ILE A 81 22.26 26.22 -4.91
CA ILE A 81 23.63 26.58 -4.53
C ILE A 81 23.60 27.96 -3.87
N GLU A 82 24.28 28.09 -2.74
CA GLU A 82 24.50 29.34 -2.03
C GLU A 82 26.00 29.69 -2.05
N ASP A 83 26.29 30.97 -2.33
CA ASP A 83 27.64 31.54 -2.20
C ASP A 83 28.01 31.59 -0.71
N TYR A 84 29.10 30.95 -0.32
CA TYR A 84 29.68 31.08 1.02
C TYR A 84 31.09 31.67 0.96
N TYR A 85 31.53 32.34 2.00
CA TYR A 85 32.92 32.78 2.10
C TYR A 85 33.77 31.64 2.69
N LEU A 86 34.89 31.32 2.03
CA LEU A 86 35.82 30.30 2.50
C LEU A 86 36.44 30.77 3.82
N THR A 87 36.44 29.90 4.83
CA THR A 87 37.10 30.12 6.13
C THR A 87 38.15 29.04 6.36
N ASP A 88 39.31 29.43 6.87
CA ASP A 88 40.42 28.53 7.19
C ASP A 88 40.09 27.64 8.42
N LYS A 89 40.95 26.67 8.76
CA LYS A 89 40.74 25.73 9.89
C LYS A 89 40.59 26.42 11.26
N ALA A 90 40.98 27.68 11.36
CA ALA A 90 40.83 28.53 12.55
C ALA A 90 39.54 29.39 12.54
N GLY A 91 38.73 29.34 11.48
CA GLY A 91 37.48 30.11 11.33
C GLY A 91 37.67 31.53 10.78
N GLU A 92 38.85 31.87 10.26
CA GLU A 92 39.13 33.17 9.62
C GLU A 92 38.84 33.13 8.12
N ASP A 93 38.25 34.19 7.56
CA ASP A 93 37.93 34.27 6.14
C ASP A 93 39.21 34.23 5.28
N VAL A 94 39.26 33.29 4.32
CA VAL A 94 40.34 33.20 3.33
C VAL A 94 40.21 34.37 2.37
N LEU A 95 41.29 35.15 2.25
CA LEU A 95 41.37 36.31 1.38
C LEU A 95 42.14 35.94 0.11
N ASN A 96 41.58 36.26 -1.05
CA ASN A 96 42.28 36.19 -2.33
C ASN A 96 43.46 37.18 -2.38
N GLU A 97 44.36 37.02 -3.37
CA GLU A 97 45.55 37.87 -3.60
C GLU A 97 45.26 39.40 -3.69
N LYS A 98 43.98 39.80 -3.83
CA LYS A 98 43.50 41.19 -3.86
C LYS A 98 42.83 41.64 -2.55
N GLY A 99 42.94 40.89 -1.46
CA GLY A 99 42.36 41.22 -0.15
C GLY A 99 40.84 41.13 -0.08
N LYS A 100 40.20 40.38 -1.00
CA LYS A 100 38.74 40.11 -0.97
C LYS A 100 38.49 38.69 -0.49
N LYS A 101 37.45 38.50 0.34
CA LYS A 101 37.01 37.18 0.80
C LYS A 101 36.78 36.28 -0.41
N GLU A 102 37.41 35.10 -0.40
CA GLU A 102 37.24 34.10 -1.44
C GLU A 102 35.86 33.48 -1.30
N LYS A 103 35.09 33.49 -2.40
CA LYS A 103 33.75 32.89 -2.43
C LYS A 103 33.87 31.45 -2.90
N GLY A 104 33.33 30.52 -2.11
CA GLY A 104 33.03 29.16 -2.53
C GLY A 104 31.54 29.01 -2.83
N GLU A 105 31.20 27.99 -3.60
CA GLU A 105 29.83 27.58 -3.88
C GLU A 105 29.50 26.34 -3.04
N ARG A 106 28.41 26.35 -2.27
CA ARG A 106 27.94 25.18 -1.53
C ARG A 106 26.44 25.03 -1.68
N ALA A 107 25.95 23.79 -1.79
CA ALA A 107 24.51 23.55 -1.76
C ALA A 107 23.88 24.12 -0.46
N LYS A 108 22.81 24.90 -0.61
CA LYS A 108 22.04 25.52 0.49
C LYS A 108 21.48 24.47 1.45
N TYR A 109 21.02 23.34 0.90
CA TYR A 109 20.61 22.16 1.65
C TYR A 109 21.39 20.92 1.21
N PRO A 110 22.61 20.72 1.73
CA PRO A 110 23.53 19.67 1.24
C PRO A 110 23.01 18.23 1.48
N TYR A 111 22.04 18.06 2.38
CA TYR A 111 21.45 16.76 2.72
C TYR A 111 19.95 16.65 2.40
N GLY A 112 19.46 17.57 1.56
CA GLY A 112 18.04 17.72 1.23
C GLY A 112 17.27 18.54 2.27
N LYS A 113 16.00 18.78 1.96
CA LYS A 113 15.06 19.52 2.82
C LYS A 113 13.77 18.74 3.01
N ILE A 114 13.12 18.98 4.14
CA ILE A 114 11.80 18.45 4.46
C ILE A 114 10.83 19.62 4.38
N VAL A 115 9.84 19.48 3.51
CA VAL A 115 8.80 20.49 3.31
C VAL A 115 7.46 19.89 3.64
N THR A 116 6.75 20.57 4.54
CA THR A 116 5.40 20.23 4.94
C THR A 116 4.45 21.26 4.35
N PHE A 117 3.48 20.82 3.57
CA PHE A 117 2.52 21.69 2.91
C PHE A 117 1.14 21.05 2.84
N THR A 118 0.14 21.89 2.62
CA THR A 118 -1.23 21.50 2.28
C THR A 118 -1.51 21.90 0.83
N GLN A 119 -2.67 21.56 0.29
CA GLN A 119 -3.04 21.97 -1.08
C GLN A 119 -2.94 23.48 -1.33
N SER A 120 -3.15 24.30 -0.28
CA SER A 120 -3.25 25.76 -0.40
C SER A 120 -2.10 26.51 0.26
N VAL A 121 -1.47 25.95 1.31
CA VAL A 121 -0.50 26.66 2.16
C VAL A 121 0.72 25.81 2.45
N LEU A 122 1.90 26.42 2.28
CA LEU A 122 3.17 25.92 2.82
C LEU A 122 3.17 26.06 4.34
N LEU A 123 3.26 24.94 5.07
CA LEU A 123 3.22 24.94 6.53
C LEU A 123 4.60 25.20 7.12
N ASN A 124 5.62 24.46 6.66
CA ASN A 124 6.97 24.51 7.21
C ASN A 124 7.99 24.05 6.15
N GLU A 125 9.15 24.69 6.12
CA GLU A 125 10.34 24.26 5.39
C GLU A 125 11.50 24.15 6.37
N ARG A 126 12.12 22.97 6.46
CA ARG A 126 13.23 22.69 7.36
C ARG A 126 14.34 21.91 6.66
N PRO A 127 15.62 22.14 6.99
CA PRO A 127 16.71 21.30 6.49
C PRO A 127 16.52 19.86 6.96
N SER A 128 16.94 18.89 6.14
CA SER A 128 17.00 17.49 6.55
C SER A 128 17.92 17.36 7.77
N LYS A 129 17.43 16.64 8.79
CA LYS A 129 18.23 16.35 10.00
C LYS A 129 19.33 15.32 9.73
N TYR A 130 19.27 14.59 8.62
CA TYR A 130 20.07 13.40 8.38
C TYR A 130 21.19 13.62 7.37
N ARG A 131 22.39 13.10 7.63
CA ARG A 131 23.60 13.31 6.80
C ARG A 131 23.71 12.41 5.57
N HIS A 132 22.89 11.36 5.45
CA HIS A 132 23.00 10.39 4.35
C HIS A 132 22.64 10.93 2.96
N ASN A 133 22.07 12.15 2.82
CA ASN A 133 21.63 12.73 1.54
C ASN A 133 20.76 11.77 0.68
N ARG A 134 20.01 10.92 1.36
CA ARG A 134 19.11 9.92 0.78
C ARG A 134 17.73 10.09 1.41
N PRO A 135 16.65 9.69 0.73
CA PRO A 135 15.34 9.63 1.34
C PRO A 135 15.33 8.73 2.59
N PRO A 136 14.60 9.10 3.67
CA PRO A 136 14.56 8.32 4.92
C PRO A 136 13.61 7.10 4.86
N TYR A 137 13.13 6.71 3.68
CA TYR A 137 12.18 5.60 3.52
C TYR A 137 12.85 4.37 2.90
N VAL A 138 12.43 3.20 3.35
CA VAL A 138 12.80 1.91 2.77
C VAL A 138 11.53 1.16 2.43
N LYS A 139 11.43 0.71 1.19
CA LYS A 139 10.28 -0.07 0.72
C LYS A 139 10.47 -1.53 1.07
N LEU A 140 9.36 -2.18 1.42
CA LEU A 140 9.23 -3.62 1.45
C LEU A 140 8.08 -3.99 0.52
N TYR A 141 8.38 -4.73 -0.54
CA TYR A 141 7.41 -5.19 -1.51
C TYR A 141 7.54 -6.71 -1.70
N ASP A 142 6.43 -7.36 -2.04
CA ASP A 142 6.44 -8.77 -2.41
C ASP A 142 6.92 -8.92 -3.85
N TYR A 143 6.19 -8.29 -4.78
CA TYR A 143 6.55 -8.18 -6.19
C TYR A 143 6.86 -6.75 -6.58
N LEU A 144 7.98 -6.54 -7.26
CA LEU A 144 8.33 -5.25 -7.84
C LEU A 144 7.48 -5.01 -9.09
N ILE A 145 6.65 -3.96 -9.08
CA ILE A 145 6.06 -3.40 -10.29
C ILE A 145 6.83 -2.10 -10.62
N PRO A 146 7.38 -1.96 -11.83
CA PRO A 146 8.02 -0.71 -12.24
C PRO A 146 7.09 0.49 -12.10
N HIS A 147 7.63 1.61 -11.62
CA HIS A 147 6.90 2.87 -11.43
C HIS A 147 5.73 2.83 -10.43
N GLN A 148 5.61 1.77 -9.61
CA GLN A 148 4.65 1.71 -8.52
C GLN A 148 5.33 1.54 -7.16
N PRO A 149 5.02 2.38 -6.16
CA PRO A 149 5.72 2.34 -4.88
C PRO A 149 5.40 1.11 -4.02
N ILE A 150 4.18 0.56 -4.15
CA ILE A 150 3.64 -0.50 -3.27
C ILE A 150 3.93 -1.90 -3.84
N GLY A 151 4.25 -2.01 -5.13
CA GLY A 151 4.36 -3.29 -5.82
C GLY A 151 3.01 -4.02 -5.91
N MET A 152 3.06 -5.34 -6.08
CA MET A 152 1.88 -6.23 -6.03
C MET A 152 1.99 -7.18 -4.85
N GLY A 153 0.88 -7.39 -4.14
CA GLY A 153 0.77 -8.40 -3.10
C GLY A 153 0.18 -9.72 -3.60
N GLU A 154 0.27 -10.76 -2.77
CA GLU A 154 -0.42 -12.04 -2.98
C GLU A 154 -1.94 -11.91 -3.20
N PRO A 155 -2.67 -11.14 -2.37
CA PRO A 155 -4.12 -11.06 -2.51
C PRO A 155 -4.53 -10.41 -3.84
N ASP A 156 -3.72 -9.49 -4.35
CA ASP A 156 -4.00 -8.76 -5.60
C ASP A 156 -4.03 -9.71 -6.81
N GLN A 157 -3.24 -10.80 -6.78
CA GLN A 157 -3.21 -11.80 -7.85
C GLN A 157 -4.50 -12.63 -7.92
N ILE A 158 -5.14 -12.83 -6.78
CA ILE A 158 -6.35 -13.67 -6.64
C ILE A 158 -7.63 -12.86 -6.45
N GLU A 159 -7.54 -11.54 -6.37
CA GLU A 159 -8.68 -10.67 -6.06
C GLU A 159 -9.81 -10.84 -7.09
N GLU A 160 -9.51 -10.76 -8.38
CA GLU A 160 -10.51 -10.87 -9.44
C GLU A 160 -11.10 -12.29 -9.52
N LEU A 161 -10.31 -13.32 -9.24
CA LEU A 161 -10.82 -14.71 -9.15
C LEU A 161 -11.79 -14.87 -7.98
N ASN A 162 -11.44 -14.33 -6.81
CA ASN A 162 -12.31 -14.34 -5.64
C ASN A 162 -13.60 -13.53 -5.89
N ARG A 163 -13.52 -12.39 -6.56
CA ARG A 163 -14.71 -11.62 -6.98
C ARG A 163 -15.60 -12.43 -7.91
N SER A 164 -15.02 -13.16 -8.87
CA SER A 164 -15.77 -14.05 -9.75
C SER A 164 -16.45 -15.19 -8.99
N ALA A 165 -15.72 -15.85 -8.07
CA ALA A 165 -16.26 -16.91 -7.23
C ALA A 165 -17.42 -16.42 -6.35
N ASN A 166 -17.26 -15.26 -5.71
CA ASN A 166 -18.30 -14.64 -4.89
C ASN A 166 -19.54 -14.30 -5.72
N ARG A 167 -19.37 -13.74 -6.93
CA ARG A 167 -20.49 -13.48 -7.85
C ARG A 167 -21.21 -14.77 -8.26
N GLY A 168 -20.45 -15.81 -8.59
CA GLY A 168 -21.01 -17.12 -8.93
C GLY A 168 -21.83 -17.71 -7.79
N MET A 169 -21.31 -17.65 -6.56
CA MET A 169 -22.01 -18.13 -5.37
C MET A 169 -23.28 -17.31 -5.07
N GLN A 170 -23.24 -15.98 -5.23
CA GLN A 170 -24.43 -15.13 -5.10
C GLN A 170 -25.51 -15.46 -6.14
N LEU A 171 -25.14 -15.76 -7.38
CA LEU A 171 -26.09 -16.17 -8.41
C LEU A 171 -26.70 -17.54 -8.10
N MET A 172 -25.89 -18.46 -7.58
CA MET A 172 -26.35 -19.78 -7.18
C MET A 172 -27.32 -19.71 -5.99
N ASP A 173 -27.02 -18.89 -4.99
CA ASP A 173 -27.91 -18.64 -3.86
C ASP A 173 -29.24 -18.03 -4.32
N LYS A 174 -29.21 -17.04 -5.22
CA LYS A 174 -30.43 -16.49 -5.84
C LYS A 174 -31.22 -17.54 -6.61
N PHE A 175 -30.54 -18.42 -7.36
CA PHE A 175 -31.21 -19.51 -8.07
C PHE A 175 -31.87 -20.49 -7.09
N MET A 176 -31.18 -20.86 -6.01
CA MET A 176 -31.75 -21.71 -4.95
C MET A 176 -32.96 -21.07 -4.28
N GLN A 177 -32.87 -19.77 -3.95
CA GLN A 177 -33.98 -19.01 -3.37
C GLN A 177 -35.19 -19.01 -4.30
N LEU A 178 -35.01 -18.68 -5.58
CA LEU A 178 -36.10 -18.72 -6.55
C LEU A 178 -36.65 -20.14 -6.77
N TYR A 179 -35.84 -21.18 -6.54
CA TYR A 179 -36.25 -22.57 -6.75
C TYR A 179 -37.15 -23.04 -5.61
N CYS A 180 -36.77 -22.69 -4.37
CA CYS A 180 -37.56 -22.92 -3.16
C CYS A 180 -38.83 -22.05 -3.16
N ASP A 181 -38.70 -20.76 -3.49
CA ASP A 181 -39.76 -19.76 -3.53
C ASP A 181 -39.97 -19.26 -4.98
N PRO A 182 -40.72 -20.01 -5.81
CA PRO A 182 -40.95 -19.66 -7.21
C PRO A 182 -41.82 -18.42 -7.36
N ASN A 183 -41.60 -17.70 -8.46
CA ASN A 183 -42.52 -16.63 -8.86
C ASN A 183 -43.83 -17.21 -9.39
N TRP A 184 -44.91 -16.48 -9.18
CA TRP A 184 -46.26 -16.85 -9.62
C TRP A 184 -46.77 -15.83 -10.65
N LEU A 185 -47.47 -16.33 -11.66
CA LEU A 185 -48.20 -15.53 -12.64
C LEU A 185 -49.69 -15.64 -12.33
N VAL A 186 -50.36 -14.50 -12.22
CA VAL A 186 -51.81 -14.43 -12.01
C VAL A 186 -52.44 -13.69 -13.19
N ASP A 187 -53.52 -14.24 -13.73
CA ASP A 187 -54.27 -13.58 -14.81
C ASP A 187 -55.08 -12.41 -14.27
N ALA A 188 -54.80 -11.20 -14.77
CA ALA A 188 -55.48 -9.97 -14.36
C ALA A 188 -56.99 -9.98 -14.70
N ASN A 189 -57.41 -10.79 -15.68
CA ASN A 189 -58.80 -10.89 -16.11
C ASN A 189 -59.60 -11.94 -15.32
N ALA A 190 -58.95 -12.72 -14.45
CA ALA A 190 -59.61 -13.75 -13.65
C ALA A 190 -60.42 -13.19 -12.47
N GLY A 191 -60.35 -11.89 -12.20
CA GLY A 191 -61.08 -11.22 -11.11
C GLY A 191 -60.60 -11.61 -9.71
N ILE A 192 -59.38 -12.13 -9.59
CA ILE A 192 -58.76 -12.54 -8.33
C ILE A 192 -57.96 -11.37 -7.76
N ASP A 193 -58.14 -11.05 -6.48
CA ASP A 193 -57.35 -10.01 -5.81
C ASP A 193 -55.91 -10.51 -5.56
N VAL A 194 -54.95 -9.86 -6.21
CA VAL A 194 -53.53 -10.18 -6.17
C VAL A 194 -52.98 -10.11 -4.74
N GLU A 195 -53.52 -9.21 -3.90
CA GLU A 195 -53.11 -9.06 -2.51
C GLU A 195 -53.61 -10.21 -1.62
N GLU A 196 -54.77 -10.79 -1.92
CA GLU A 196 -55.28 -11.97 -1.23
C GLU A 196 -54.47 -13.23 -1.59
N VAL A 197 -54.08 -13.35 -2.87
CA VAL A 197 -53.22 -14.43 -3.36
C VAL A 197 -51.83 -14.36 -2.71
N LYS A 198 -51.22 -13.16 -2.64
CA LYS A 198 -49.95 -12.94 -1.92
C LYS A 198 -50.01 -13.36 -0.45
N ARG A 199 -51.17 -13.22 0.20
CA ARG A 199 -51.36 -13.58 1.61
C ARG A 199 -51.60 -15.07 1.84
N SER A 200 -52.21 -15.75 0.86
CA SER A 200 -52.58 -17.17 0.93
C SER A 200 -51.46 -18.14 0.56
N LEU A 201 -50.47 -17.70 -0.24
CA LEU A 201 -49.34 -18.53 -0.67
C LEU A 201 -48.17 -18.38 0.31
N PRO A 202 -47.82 -19.43 1.08
CA PRO A 202 -46.65 -19.41 1.94
C PRO A 202 -45.40 -19.64 1.08
N GLY A 203 -44.62 -18.59 0.82
CA GLY A 203 -43.36 -18.67 0.07
C GLY A 203 -43.18 -17.44 -0.82
N GLY A 204 -42.23 -16.58 -0.44
CA GLY A 204 -42.07 -15.20 -0.91
C GLY A 204 -41.45 -15.04 -2.30
N GLY A 205 -42.05 -15.64 -3.33
CA GLY A 205 -41.80 -15.26 -4.72
C GLY A 205 -42.64 -14.05 -5.14
N ASN A 206 -42.14 -13.24 -6.07
CA ASN A 206 -42.92 -12.13 -6.62
C ASN A 206 -44.12 -12.68 -7.41
N ILE A 207 -45.29 -12.06 -7.22
CA ILE A 207 -46.49 -12.33 -8.01
C ILE A 207 -46.59 -11.27 -9.10
N TYR A 208 -46.66 -11.73 -10.35
CA TYR A 208 -46.73 -10.86 -11.53
C TYR A 208 -48.10 -10.98 -12.20
N ASP A 209 -48.67 -9.82 -12.53
CA ASP A 209 -49.93 -9.74 -13.27
C ASP A 209 -49.67 -10.01 -14.75
N TYR A 210 -50.38 -11.01 -15.27
CA TYR A 210 -50.36 -11.36 -16.67
C TYR A 210 -51.63 -10.83 -17.34
N ASN A 211 -51.48 -9.92 -18.31
CA ASN A 211 -52.58 -9.17 -18.92
C ASN A 211 -53.23 -9.89 -20.13
N HIS A 212 -53.06 -11.21 -20.24
CA HIS A 212 -53.62 -12.02 -21.33
C HIS A 212 -54.28 -13.27 -20.76
N GLN A 213 -55.39 -13.69 -21.37
CA GLN A 213 -56.20 -14.81 -20.85
C GLN A 213 -55.34 -16.09 -20.77
N MET A 214 -55.09 -16.59 -19.56
CA MET A 214 -54.51 -17.91 -19.38
C MET A 214 -55.60 -18.96 -19.61
N ASN A 215 -55.51 -19.68 -20.73
CA ASN A 215 -56.57 -20.58 -21.22
C ASN A 215 -56.96 -21.73 -20.25
N GLU A 216 -56.10 -22.13 -19.31
CA GLU A 216 -56.32 -23.37 -18.51
C GLU A 216 -56.12 -23.23 -16.99
N ASN A 217 -55.36 -22.25 -16.50
CA ASN A 217 -55.18 -22.02 -15.05
C ASN A 217 -54.96 -20.53 -14.76
N PRO A 218 -55.77 -19.89 -13.89
CA PRO A 218 -55.67 -18.46 -13.60
C PRO A 218 -54.45 -18.10 -12.74
N ILE A 219 -53.81 -19.11 -12.12
CA ILE A 219 -52.57 -18.98 -11.34
C ILE A 219 -51.59 -20.04 -11.86
N LYS A 220 -50.40 -19.61 -12.31
CA LYS A 220 -49.36 -20.49 -12.82
C LYS A 220 -48.03 -20.23 -12.13
N ARG A 221 -47.37 -21.30 -11.67
CA ARG A 221 -45.98 -21.24 -11.20
C ARG A 221 -45.05 -20.98 -12.39
N VAL A 222 -44.15 -20.01 -12.27
CA VAL A 222 -43.05 -19.85 -13.23
C VAL A 222 -42.07 -21.00 -12.99
N GLU A 223 -42.04 -21.95 -13.92
CA GLU A 223 -41.06 -23.03 -13.89
C GLU A 223 -39.69 -22.46 -14.23
N MET A 224 -38.72 -22.67 -13.33
CA MET A 224 -37.34 -22.36 -13.64
C MET A 224 -36.69 -23.54 -14.36
N GLY A 225 -35.89 -23.22 -15.37
CA GLY A 225 -35.05 -24.21 -16.04
C GLY A 225 -34.00 -24.78 -15.08
N ASN A 226 -33.50 -25.98 -15.41
CA ASN A 226 -32.38 -26.55 -14.68
C ASN A 226 -31.12 -25.72 -14.87
N LEU A 227 -30.31 -25.60 -13.82
CA LEU A 227 -29.00 -24.97 -13.93
C LEU A 227 -28.12 -25.81 -14.88
N PRO A 228 -27.52 -25.20 -15.92
CA PRO A 228 -26.62 -25.91 -16.81
C PRO A 228 -25.46 -26.57 -16.06
N ALA A 229 -25.13 -27.82 -16.43
CA ALA A 229 -24.05 -28.58 -15.81
C ALA A 229 -22.68 -27.87 -15.87
N ASP A 230 -22.49 -27.04 -16.89
CA ASP A 230 -21.24 -26.30 -17.10
C ASP A 230 -21.01 -25.20 -16.05
N ILE A 231 -22.08 -24.67 -15.43
CA ILE A 231 -21.94 -23.68 -14.34
C ILE A 231 -21.36 -24.35 -13.10
N TYR A 232 -21.80 -25.56 -12.78
CA TYR A 232 -21.23 -26.35 -11.67
C TYR A 232 -19.75 -26.65 -11.91
N LYS A 233 -19.40 -27.05 -13.15
CA LYS A 233 -18.00 -27.29 -13.52
C LYS A 233 -17.16 -26.03 -13.37
N TYR A 234 -17.64 -24.90 -13.88
CA TYR A 234 -16.97 -23.61 -13.75
C TYR A 234 -16.76 -23.21 -12.28
N MET A 235 -17.78 -23.38 -11.43
CA MET A 235 -17.66 -23.09 -9.99
C MET A 235 -16.66 -24.03 -9.29
N SER A 236 -16.61 -25.31 -9.65
CA SER A 236 -15.62 -26.25 -9.10
C SER A 236 -14.19 -25.98 -9.60
N LEU A 237 -14.05 -25.37 -10.78
CA LEU A 237 -12.76 -25.02 -11.37
C LEU A 237 -12.13 -23.78 -10.71
N LEU A 238 -12.94 -22.81 -10.27
CA LEU A 238 -12.45 -21.56 -9.69
C LEU A 238 -11.48 -21.75 -8.51
N PRO A 239 -11.77 -22.60 -7.49
CA PRO A 239 -10.81 -22.89 -6.42
C PRO A 239 -9.49 -23.47 -6.93
N GLN A 240 -9.53 -24.39 -7.91
CA GLN A 240 -8.32 -24.99 -8.48
C GLN A 240 -7.46 -23.96 -9.22
N VAL A 241 -8.10 -23.03 -9.94
CA VAL A 241 -7.41 -21.92 -10.60
C VAL A 241 -6.81 -20.96 -9.57
N ILE A 242 -7.53 -20.66 -8.47
CA ILE A 242 -7.00 -19.85 -7.37
C ILE A 242 -5.78 -20.51 -6.74
N GLU A 243 -5.80 -21.82 -6.47
CA GLU A 243 -4.64 -22.56 -5.93
C GLU A 243 -3.45 -22.52 -6.90
N THR A 244 -3.72 -22.68 -8.19
CA THR A 244 -2.69 -22.64 -9.24
C THR A 244 -2.05 -21.27 -9.36
N VAL A 245 -2.85 -20.19 -9.39
CA VAL A 245 -2.37 -18.80 -9.45
C VAL A 245 -1.67 -18.40 -8.16
N SER A 246 -2.23 -18.79 -7.01
CA SER A 246 -1.64 -18.55 -5.70
C SER A 246 -0.35 -19.34 -5.48
N GLY A 247 -0.05 -20.37 -6.28
CA GLY A 247 1.12 -21.23 -6.13
C GLY A 247 1.16 -22.03 -4.81
N VAL A 248 0.10 -22.01 -4.01
CA VAL A 248 -0.02 -22.76 -2.75
C VAL A 248 -0.74 -24.06 -3.03
N THR A 249 -0.02 -24.99 -3.67
CA THR A 249 -0.55 -26.32 -3.99
C THR A 249 -0.56 -27.22 -2.76
N GLU A 250 -1.38 -28.28 -2.77
CA GLU A 250 -1.42 -29.29 -1.70
C GLU A 250 -0.02 -29.81 -1.30
N ILE A 251 0.87 -29.97 -2.28
CA ILE A 251 2.27 -30.40 -2.06
C ILE A 251 3.04 -29.37 -1.22
N THR A 252 2.85 -28.07 -1.46
CA THR A 252 3.46 -27.01 -0.65
C THR A 252 2.89 -26.94 0.76
N GLN A 253 1.64 -27.35 0.95
CA GLN A 253 0.96 -27.40 2.25
C GLN A 253 1.34 -28.67 3.04
N GLY A 254 2.12 -29.58 2.46
CA GLY A 254 2.47 -30.86 3.07
C GLY A 254 1.29 -31.84 3.11
N LEU A 255 0.21 -31.55 2.39
CA LEU A 255 -0.91 -32.47 2.22
C LEU A 255 -0.51 -33.55 1.21
N LYS A 256 -0.84 -34.81 1.51
CA LYS A 256 -0.72 -35.88 0.52
C LYS A 256 -1.73 -35.59 -0.58
N SER A 257 -1.26 -35.11 -1.73
CA SER A 257 -2.12 -34.99 -2.90
C SER A 257 -2.74 -36.35 -3.18
N THR A 258 -4.06 -36.42 -3.30
CA THR A 258 -4.82 -37.67 -3.49
C THR A 258 -4.63 -38.26 -4.90
N ALA A 259 -3.61 -37.82 -5.64
CA ALA A 259 -3.24 -38.31 -6.95
C ALA A 259 -2.08 -39.31 -6.80
N GLU A 260 -2.42 -40.60 -6.76
CA GLU A 260 -1.51 -41.75 -6.70
C GLU A 260 -0.61 -41.92 -7.94
N GLU A 261 -0.55 -40.95 -8.87
CA GLU A 261 0.14 -41.09 -10.16
C GLU A 261 0.95 -39.85 -10.60
N ARG A 262 1.43 -39.00 -9.68
CA ARG A 262 2.42 -37.96 -10.08
C ARG A 262 3.82 -38.56 -10.17
N THR A 263 4.45 -38.43 -11.34
CA THR A 263 5.82 -38.93 -11.53
C THR A 263 6.76 -38.14 -10.62
N ALA A 264 7.75 -38.79 -10.00
CA ALA A 264 8.69 -38.10 -9.09
C ALA A 264 9.34 -36.85 -9.71
N ALA A 265 9.54 -36.83 -11.04
CA ALA A 265 10.00 -35.68 -11.79
C ALA A 265 9.01 -34.49 -11.74
N GLU A 266 7.71 -34.73 -11.95
CA GLU A 266 6.67 -33.69 -11.92
C GLU A 266 6.52 -33.08 -10.53
N THR A 267 6.57 -33.94 -9.50
CA THR A 267 6.56 -33.49 -8.10
C THR A 267 7.77 -32.62 -7.80
N ASN A 268 8.97 -33.00 -8.26
CA ASN A 268 10.18 -32.19 -8.08
C ASN A 268 10.11 -30.85 -8.83
N THR A 269 9.60 -30.82 -10.07
CA THR A 269 9.41 -29.58 -10.81
C THR A 269 8.43 -28.64 -10.10
N MET A 270 7.34 -29.18 -9.54
CA MET A 270 6.36 -28.39 -8.80
C MET A 270 6.92 -27.85 -7.47
N ILE A 271 7.75 -28.64 -6.78
CA ILE A 271 8.47 -28.18 -5.58
C ILE A 271 9.47 -27.07 -5.96
N GLU A 272 10.22 -27.25 -7.04
CA GLU A 272 11.18 -26.26 -7.51
C GLU A 272 10.51 -24.93 -7.88
N SER A 273 9.42 -24.98 -8.66
CA SER A 273 8.63 -23.78 -9.01
C SER A 273 8.10 -23.08 -7.75
N SER A 274 7.64 -23.83 -6.76
CA SER A 274 7.17 -23.27 -5.49
C SER A 274 8.28 -22.54 -4.72
N TYR A 275 9.51 -23.09 -4.72
CA TYR A 275 10.64 -22.44 -4.06
C TYR A 275 11.18 -21.21 -4.78
N THR A 276 11.08 -21.12 -6.11
CA THR A 276 11.55 -19.93 -6.85
C THR A 276 10.88 -18.65 -6.34
N ARG A 277 9.56 -18.72 -6.13
CA ARG A 277 8.76 -17.62 -5.61
C ARG A 277 9.18 -17.24 -4.20
N THR A 278 9.22 -18.21 -3.27
CA THR A 278 9.66 -17.97 -1.88
C THR A 278 11.08 -17.38 -1.83
N ARG A 279 12.00 -17.84 -2.69
CA ARG A 279 13.36 -17.32 -2.77
C ARG A 279 13.39 -15.84 -3.20
N GLN A 280 12.55 -15.45 -4.16
CA GLN A 280 12.41 -14.05 -4.56
C GLN A 280 11.93 -13.18 -3.40
N LYS A 281 10.96 -13.64 -2.60
CA LYS A 281 10.45 -12.91 -1.43
C LYS A 281 11.52 -12.73 -0.35
N VAL A 282 12.23 -13.81 -0.03
CA VAL A 282 13.32 -13.79 0.95
C VAL A 282 14.41 -12.82 0.50
N ARG A 283 14.75 -12.82 -0.79
CA ARG A 283 15.70 -11.86 -1.37
C ARG A 283 15.21 -10.42 -1.21
N ASN A 284 13.96 -10.12 -1.56
CA ASN A 284 13.40 -8.76 -1.42
C ASN A 284 13.40 -8.32 0.04
N LEU A 285 12.99 -9.20 0.96
CA LEU A 285 13.04 -8.96 2.41
C LEU A 285 14.47 -8.68 2.88
N GLU A 286 15.44 -9.48 2.44
CA GLU A 286 16.85 -9.30 2.78
C GLU A 286 17.38 -7.93 2.31
N PHE A 287 17.03 -7.51 1.08
CA PHE A 287 17.39 -6.18 0.57
C PHE A 287 16.80 -5.04 1.41
N SER A 288 15.51 -5.12 1.74
CA SER A 288 14.84 -4.13 2.59
C SER A 288 15.47 -4.07 3.98
N ILE A 289 15.76 -5.22 4.61
CA ILE A 289 16.41 -5.28 5.92
C ILE A 289 17.82 -4.67 5.86
N LYS A 290 18.63 -5.03 4.86
CA LYS A 290 19.97 -4.44 4.67
C LYS A 290 19.91 -2.92 4.57
N ARG A 291 18.96 -2.37 3.81
CA ARG A 291 18.76 -0.93 3.67
C ARG A 291 18.35 -0.25 4.97
N VAL A 292 17.44 -0.85 5.73
CA VAL A 292 17.03 -0.34 7.07
C VAL A 292 18.22 -0.37 8.03
N CYS A 293 18.96 -1.48 8.09
CA CYS A 293 20.15 -1.60 8.93
C CYS A 293 21.22 -0.56 8.55
N TRP A 294 21.45 -0.33 7.26
CA TRP A 294 22.38 0.69 6.78
C TRP A 294 21.99 2.09 7.26
N LEU A 295 20.72 2.49 7.09
CA LEU A 295 20.22 3.78 7.58
C LEU A 295 20.33 3.89 9.10
N LEU A 296 19.98 2.83 9.83
CA LEU A 296 20.03 2.82 11.29
C LEU A 296 21.45 3.05 11.78
N VAL A 297 22.43 2.34 11.20
CA VAL A 297 23.84 2.49 11.58
C VAL A 297 24.37 3.89 11.22
N ASP A 298 24.01 4.43 10.06
CA ASP A 298 24.40 5.79 9.66
C ASP A 298 23.83 6.85 10.63
N LEU A 299 22.57 6.72 11.01
CA LEU A 299 21.93 7.59 12.01
C LEU A 299 22.59 7.46 13.38
N MET A 300 22.91 6.25 13.83
CA MET A 300 23.63 6.05 15.09
C MET A 300 25.00 6.74 15.07
N GLN A 301 25.74 6.66 13.95
CA GLN A 301 27.03 7.33 13.79
C GLN A 301 26.92 8.84 13.83
N GLN A 302 25.92 9.39 13.15
CA GLN A 302 25.67 10.83 13.12
C GLN A 302 25.42 11.42 14.51
N PHE A 303 24.71 10.69 15.38
CA PHE A 303 24.37 11.16 16.73
C PHE A 303 25.31 10.64 17.82
N TYR A 304 26.41 9.96 17.47
CA TYR A 304 27.44 9.63 18.47
C TYR A 304 28.14 10.90 18.96
N THR A 305 28.10 11.09 20.28
CA THR A 305 28.82 12.16 20.98
C THR A 305 30.27 11.79 21.27
N ASN A 306 30.53 10.52 21.61
CA ASN A 306 31.84 9.99 21.93
C ASN A 306 32.27 8.92 20.93
N THR A 307 33.57 8.84 20.65
CA THR A 307 34.14 7.74 19.86
C THR A 307 34.00 6.42 20.61
N ARG A 308 33.61 5.37 19.91
CA ARG A 308 33.52 4.03 20.48
C ARG A 308 34.50 3.10 19.77
N ASP A 309 35.26 2.36 20.56
CA ASP A 309 36.20 1.37 20.09
C ASP A 309 35.51 -0.01 20.12
N PHE A 310 35.60 -0.77 19.03
CA PHE A 310 35.05 -2.11 18.91
C PHE A 310 36.14 -3.06 18.41
N SER A 311 36.10 -4.31 18.85
CA SER A 311 36.99 -5.35 18.35
C SER A 311 36.19 -6.49 17.75
N ILE A 312 36.62 -6.95 16.58
CA ILE A 312 36.08 -8.14 15.94
C ILE A 312 37.09 -9.26 16.18
N LYS A 313 36.66 -10.30 16.89
CA LYS A 313 37.48 -11.49 17.11
C LYS A 313 37.17 -12.51 16.01
N THR A 314 38.09 -12.65 15.07
CA THR A 314 38.14 -13.79 14.16
C THR A 314 38.97 -14.90 14.82
N ASP A 315 38.78 -16.17 14.45
CA ASP A 315 39.39 -17.36 15.10
C ASP A 315 40.90 -17.26 15.42
N LYS A 316 41.66 -16.38 14.75
CA LYS A 316 43.10 -16.18 14.99
C LYS A 316 43.56 -14.72 15.17
N ASN A 317 42.69 -13.72 14.98
CA ASN A 317 43.07 -12.31 15.07
C ASN A 317 41.96 -11.44 15.68
N VAL A 318 42.37 -10.40 16.41
CA VAL A 318 41.48 -9.38 16.96
C VAL A 318 41.76 -8.08 16.22
N ASP A 319 40.84 -7.68 15.35
CA ASP A 319 40.94 -6.41 14.63
C ASP A 319 40.20 -5.33 15.41
N PHE A 320 40.85 -4.20 15.65
CA PHE A 320 40.28 -3.06 16.38
C PHE A 320 39.80 -1.99 15.40
N TYR A 321 38.55 -1.59 15.56
CA TYR A 321 37.90 -0.55 14.77
C TYR A 321 37.45 0.58 15.67
N LYS A 322 37.64 1.82 15.20
CA LYS A 322 37.12 3.02 15.85
C LYS A 322 35.93 3.54 15.07
N VAL A 323 34.79 3.69 15.73
CA VAL A 323 33.62 4.33 15.13
C VAL A 323 33.48 5.72 15.74
N SER A 324 33.43 6.72 14.86
CA SER A 324 33.27 8.12 15.24
C SER A 324 32.30 8.81 14.28
N ASN A 325 31.79 9.98 14.66
CA ASN A 325 30.96 10.81 13.78
C ASN A 325 31.74 11.40 12.58
N GLN A 326 33.08 11.32 12.59
CA GLN A 326 33.93 11.88 11.55
C GLN A 326 34.37 10.84 10.49
N GLN A 327 34.34 9.55 10.83
CA GLN A 327 34.69 8.48 9.89
C GLN A 327 33.48 7.58 9.63
N PRO A 328 33.02 7.47 8.37
CA PRO A 328 31.93 6.56 8.03
C PRO A 328 32.40 5.12 8.22
N PHE A 329 31.89 4.44 9.25
CA PHE A 329 32.20 3.03 9.48
C PHE A 329 31.40 2.11 8.55
N VAL A 330 30.33 2.62 7.93
CA VAL A 330 29.44 1.87 7.02
C VAL A 330 29.92 1.85 5.55
N GLY A 331 31.04 2.53 5.22
CA GLY A 331 31.58 2.54 3.85
C GLY A 331 31.89 1.13 3.33
N ASN A 332 31.67 0.88 2.02
CA ASN A 332 31.87 -0.33 1.20
C ASN A 332 31.50 -1.74 1.75
N MET A 333 31.47 -1.98 3.07
CA MET A 333 31.22 -3.28 3.70
C MET A 333 29.71 -3.57 3.88
N MET A 334 28.86 -2.54 3.93
CA MET A 334 27.42 -2.68 4.17
C MET A 334 26.54 -1.94 3.15
N GLN A 335 27.11 -1.36 2.09
CA GLN A 335 26.28 -0.77 1.04
C GLN A 335 25.43 -1.89 0.40
N PRO A 336 24.09 -1.77 0.42
CA PRO A 336 23.26 -2.66 -0.38
C PRO A 336 23.57 -2.36 -1.84
N GLY A 337 24.14 -3.35 -2.52
CA GLY A 337 24.42 -3.30 -3.96
C GLY A 337 23.19 -3.47 -4.81
#